data_AF-A0A8H8RIU2-F1
#
_entry.id   AF-A0A8H8RIU2-F1
#
_cell.length_a   1.000
_cell.length_b   1.000
_cell.length_c   1.000
_cell.angle_alpha   90.00
_cell.angle_beta   90.00
_cell.angle_gamma   90.00
#
_symmetry.space_group_name_H-M   'P 1'
#
loop_
_entity.id
_entity.type
_entity.pdbx_description
1 polymer ?
#
loop_
_entity_poly.entity_id
_entity_poly.type
_entity_poly.pdbx_seq_one_letter_code
_entity_poly.pdbx_strand_id
1 'polypeptide(L)'
;MSEQVIDDQNDNGGYPPAFPFLTGHRGNAMIVPLGYLGLKMYEANLTIRPALPAPLEHLSIPDFYFNGNCIRAQMNGTHTTLTRLSPVNVSGVFDLYPNASMPFILQARNTASNTIHSTHYQFYMNETVVVPNEIYWQSLSTPGNILQCRPAYSLTNNSQYGGSIGTRWLPPSPEAAMQAVDTTASAGTLVQEFRFDWGARIPIRARVALTNMTLDEVLGLQKLDGVHGTVVDIPAHALVPNAWEDEVLVRPYVGNTTVHVLPEPLPAGKFVILEVQGCQGALELTCGDGKGASLVDFTLIAVDP
;
A
#
# COMPACT_ATOMS: atom_id res chain seq x y z
N MET A 1 8.20 20.97 -12.35
CA MET A 1 9.49 21.11 -13.05
C MET A 1 10.13 22.40 -12.56
N SER A 2 11.26 22.32 -11.85
CA SER A 2 12.21 23.42 -11.68
C SER A 2 13.50 22.91 -12.32
N GLU A 3 13.86 23.55 -13.42
CA GLU A 3 15.02 23.24 -14.27
C GLU A 3 16.11 24.25 -13.89
N GLN A 4 16.89 23.93 -12.87
CA GLN A 4 18.21 24.52 -12.69
C GLN A 4 19.15 23.37 -12.35
N VAL A 5 20.30 23.33 -13.03
CA VAL A 5 21.27 22.23 -13.01
C VAL A 5 22.15 22.25 -11.75
N ILE A 6 22.15 23.36 -11.00
CA ILE A 6 23.04 23.58 -9.86
C ILE A 6 22.21 23.74 -8.58
N ASP A 7 22.36 22.79 -7.67
CA ASP A 7 21.61 22.63 -6.42
C ASP A 7 22.42 23.14 -5.20
N ASP A 8 23.28 24.14 -5.39
CA ASP A 8 24.05 24.80 -4.32
C ASP A 8 23.47 26.20 -4.01
N GLN A 9 23.09 26.40 -2.75
CA GLN A 9 22.50 27.64 -2.22
C GLN A 9 23.48 28.83 -2.22
N ASN A 10 24.78 28.56 -2.09
CA ASN A 10 25.81 29.60 -2.06
C ASN A 10 26.05 30.16 -3.46
N ASP A 11 25.98 29.31 -4.48
CA ASP A 11 26.16 29.69 -5.88
C ASP A 11 24.92 30.36 -6.49
N ASN A 12 23.75 30.26 -5.83
CA ASN A 12 22.49 30.87 -6.26
C ASN A 12 22.15 32.18 -5.51
N GLY A 13 23.17 32.95 -5.10
CA GLY A 13 22.98 34.26 -4.46
C GLY A 13 22.29 34.20 -3.09
N GLY A 14 22.41 33.07 -2.37
CA GLY A 14 21.80 32.85 -1.07
C GLY A 14 20.37 32.34 -1.09
N TYR A 15 19.77 32.20 -2.28
CA TYR A 15 18.44 31.62 -2.45
C TYR A 15 18.54 30.09 -2.47
N PRO A 16 17.83 29.37 -1.58
CA PRO A 16 17.83 27.92 -1.60
C PRO A 16 17.38 27.43 -3.00
N PRO A 17 18.13 26.50 -3.61
CA PRO A 17 17.85 26.03 -4.96
C PRO A 17 16.49 25.31 -4.98
N ALA A 18 15.76 25.61 -6.05
CA ALA A 18 14.33 25.35 -6.27
C ALA A 18 13.38 26.05 -5.27
N PHE A 19 12.41 26.79 -5.84
CA PHE A 19 11.08 26.89 -5.23
C PHE A 19 10.72 25.49 -4.72
N PRO A 20 10.62 25.24 -3.40
CA PRO A 20 10.31 23.89 -2.92
C PRO A 20 9.01 23.55 -3.60
N PHE A 21 8.99 22.48 -4.42
CA PHE A 21 7.85 22.11 -5.25
C PHE A 21 6.57 22.34 -4.46
N LEU A 22 5.92 23.49 -4.64
CA LEU A 22 4.91 23.94 -3.68
C LEU A 22 3.73 22.99 -3.72
N THR A 23 3.55 22.32 -4.86
CA THR A 23 2.67 21.18 -5.07
C THR A 23 3.07 19.93 -4.26
N GLY A 24 4.35 19.60 -4.16
CA GLY A 24 4.85 18.45 -3.39
C GLY A 24 4.80 18.69 -1.88
N HIS A 25 5.28 19.84 -1.41
CA HIS A 25 5.24 20.18 0.03
C HIS A 25 3.82 20.45 0.52
N ARG A 26 2.98 21.18 -0.24
CA ARG A 26 1.56 21.34 0.12
C ARG A 26 0.81 20.01 -0.02
N GLY A 27 1.13 19.20 -1.04
CA GLY A 27 0.59 17.86 -1.20
C GLY A 27 0.86 17.01 0.03
N ASN A 28 2.12 16.96 0.49
CA ASN A 28 2.51 16.23 1.69
C ASN A 28 1.79 16.73 2.96
N ALA A 29 1.73 18.05 3.16
CA ALA A 29 1.01 18.65 4.29
C ALA A 29 -0.51 18.36 4.25
N MET A 30 -1.07 18.09 3.06
CA MET A 30 -2.47 17.75 2.86
C MET A 30 -2.76 16.24 2.99
N ILE A 31 -1.74 15.36 2.93
CA ILE A 31 -1.93 13.90 3.07
C ILE A 31 -2.58 13.57 4.42
N VAL A 32 -2.14 14.20 5.50
CA VAL A 32 -2.66 13.88 6.83
C VAL A 32 -4.14 14.30 6.98
N PRO A 33 -4.53 15.57 6.79
CA PRO A 33 -5.93 15.98 6.94
C PRO A 33 -6.84 15.49 5.81
N LEU A 34 -6.42 15.53 4.55
CA LEU A 34 -7.30 15.19 3.41
C LEU A 34 -7.20 13.71 2.99
N GLY A 35 -6.06 13.06 3.24
CA GLY A 35 -5.84 11.65 2.97
C GLY A 35 -6.25 10.77 4.14
N TYR A 36 -5.48 10.81 5.24
CA TYR A 36 -5.70 9.89 6.37
C TYR A 36 -6.96 10.21 7.17
N LEU A 37 -7.22 11.47 7.55
CA LEU A 37 -8.51 11.81 8.17
C LEU A 37 -9.66 11.78 7.16
N GLY A 38 -9.35 11.89 5.86
CA GLY A 38 -10.36 11.93 4.80
C GLY A 38 -11.26 13.15 4.88
N LEU A 39 -10.74 14.29 5.38
CA LEU A 39 -11.50 15.53 5.54
C LEU A 39 -11.97 16.05 4.18
N LYS A 40 -13.27 16.29 4.05
CA LYS A 40 -13.85 16.98 2.89
C LYS A 40 -14.07 18.46 3.20
N MET A 41 -13.24 19.32 2.63
CA MET A 41 -13.26 20.76 2.92
C MET A 41 -14.43 21.53 2.29
N TYR A 42 -15.11 20.97 1.30
CA TYR A 42 -16.15 21.66 0.52
C TYR A 42 -17.57 21.22 0.87
N GLU A 43 -17.74 20.44 1.94
CA GLU A 43 -19.05 20.03 2.43
C GLU A 43 -19.61 21.10 3.39
N ALA A 44 -20.93 21.18 3.51
CA ALA A 44 -21.56 22.12 4.44
C ALA A 44 -21.25 21.77 5.92
N ASN A 45 -21.20 20.47 6.22
CA ASN A 45 -20.87 19.94 7.54
C ASN A 45 -19.49 19.31 7.53
N LEU A 46 -18.80 19.32 8.68
CA LEU A 46 -17.53 18.63 8.84
C LEU A 46 -17.72 17.16 8.48
N THR A 47 -17.07 16.72 7.40
CA THR A 47 -17.22 15.37 6.88
C THR A 47 -15.85 14.71 6.81
N ILE A 48 -15.72 13.56 7.45
CA ILE A 48 -14.46 12.80 7.54
C ILE A 48 -14.66 11.34 7.16
N ARG A 49 -13.58 10.68 6.73
CA ARG A 49 -13.52 9.24 6.46
C ARG A 49 -12.14 8.73 6.90
N PRO A 50 -11.93 8.58 8.22
CA PRO A 50 -10.61 8.35 8.78
C PRO A 50 -10.09 6.96 8.44
N ALA A 51 -8.84 6.87 8.03
CA ALA A 51 -8.18 5.68 7.56
C ALA A 51 -6.65 5.84 7.76
N LEU A 52 -6.09 5.22 8.81
CA LEU A 52 -4.65 5.27 9.12
C LEU A 52 -3.92 4.01 8.63
N PRO A 53 -3.22 4.06 7.48
CA PRO A 53 -2.58 2.87 6.91
C PRO A 53 -1.36 2.41 7.72
N ALA A 54 -1.09 1.10 7.68
CA ALA A 54 0.17 0.55 8.19
C ALA A 54 1.39 1.15 7.45
N PRO A 55 2.54 1.31 8.11
CA PRO A 55 2.87 0.91 9.48
C PRO A 55 2.58 1.99 10.55
N LEU A 56 1.79 3.04 10.23
CA LEU A 56 1.53 4.12 11.19
C LEU A 56 0.61 3.63 12.32
N GLU A 57 1.12 3.62 13.55
CA GLU A 57 0.33 3.18 14.72
C GLU A 57 -0.48 4.32 15.33
N HIS A 58 0.10 5.52 15.38
CA HIS A 58 -0.47 6.70 16.00
C HIS A 58 -0.11 7.95 15.19
N LEU A 59 -1.08 8.85 15.00
CA LEU A 59 -0.89 10.10 14.27
C LEU A 59 -1.69 11.21 14.91
N SER A 60 -1.02 12.28 15.35
CA SER A 60 -1.69 13.52 15.72
C SER A 60 -1.73 14.45 14.52
N ILE A 61 -2.91 14.95 14.21
CA ILE A 61 -3.11 15.92 13.13
C ILE A 61 -2.95 17.32 13.72
N PRO A 62 -2.26 18.25 13.03
CA PRO A 62 -2.26 19.65 13.44
C PRO A 62 -3.68 20.18 13.60
N ASP A 63 -3.92 20.97 14.65
CA ASP A 63 -5.23 21.59 14.88
C ASP A 63 -5.65 22.37 13.62
N PHE A 64 -6.86 22.13 13.16
CA PHE A 64 -7.38 22.72 11.92
C PHE A 64 -8.73 23.39 12.16
N TYR A 65 -9.09 24.30 11.25
CA TYR A 65 -10.34 25.04 11.34
C TYR A 65 -11.32 24.57 10.27
N PHE A 66 -12.57 24.33 10.68
CA PHE A 66 -13.68 24.02 9.77
C PHE A 66 -14.86 24.94 10.08
N ASN A 67 -15.25 25.78 9.12
CA ASN A 67 -16.29 26.81 9.29
C ASN A 67 -16.11 27.63 10.58
N GLY A 68 -14.86 27.99 10.90
CA GLY A 68 -14.50 28.79 12.07
C GLY A 68 -14.37 28.02 13.40
N ASN A 69 -14.67 26.72 13.43
CA ASN A 69 -14.49 25.87 14.61
C ASN A 69 -13.08 25.26 14.62
N CYS A 70 -12.38 25.33 15.75
CA CYS A 70 -11.06 24.71 15.90
C CYS A 70 -11.21 23.23 16.31
N ILE A 71 -10.61 22.32 15.54
CA ILE A 71 -10.72 20.87 15.75
C ILE A 71 -9.33 20.26 15.90
N ARG A 72 -9.18 19.43 16.92
CA ARG A 72 -8.05 18.53 17.10
C ARG A 72 -8.45 17.11 16.72
N ALA A 73 -7.62 16.45 15.93
CA ALA A 73 -7.81 15.06 15.56
C ALA A 73 -6.57 14.21 15.91
N GLN A 74 -6.78 13.06 16.52
CA GLN A 74 -5.75 12.07 16.81
C GLN A 74 -6.23 10.71 16.32
N MET A 75 -5.39 10.01 15.59
CA MET A 75 -5.71 8.71 14.99
C MET A 75 -4.83 7.64 15.60
N ASN A 76 -5.38 6.46 15.81
CA ASN A 76 -4.62 5.21 15.93
C ASN A 76 -5.07 4.24 14.84
N GLY A 77 -4.58 2.98 14.85
CA GLY A 77 -4.93 2.00 13.82
C GLY A 77 -6.43 1.66 13.69
N THR A 78 -7.25 1.93 14.71
CA THR A 78 -8.66 1.49 14.76
C THR A 78 -9.67 2.61 14.96
N HIS A 79 -9.27 3.72 15.57
CA HIS A 79 -10.15 4.83 15.94
C HIS A 79 -9.50 6.18 15.68
N THR A 80 -10.34 7.19 15.48
CA THR A 80 -9.98 8.60 15.45
C THR A 80 -10.73 9.33 16.54
N THR A 81 -10.00 10.12 17.31
CA THR A 81 -10.49 10.98 18.38
C THR A 81 -10.55 12.40 17.86
N LEU A 82 -11.73 13.01 17.87
CA LEU A 82 -11.96 14.40 17.50
C LEU A 82 -12.30 15.20 18.75
N THR A 83 -11.65 16.34 18.94
CA THR A 83 -11.98 17.29 20.01
C THR A 83 -12.24 18.64 19.41
N ARG A 84 -13.39 19.24 19.74
CA ARG A 84 -13.67 20.63 19.38
C ARG A 84 -13.05 21.54 20.43
N LEU A 85 -12.13 22.39 20.02
CA LEU A 85 -11.41 23.31 20.90
C LEU A 85 -12.05 24.70 20.83
N SER A 86 -11.94 25.45 21.93
CA SER A 86 -12.21 26.89 21.88
C SER A 86 -11.32 27.52 20.82
N PRO A 87 -11.88 28.34 19.91
CA PRO A 87 -11.04 29.09 18.98
C PRO A 87 -10.07 29.95 19.80
N VAL A 88 -8.79 29.87 19.47
CA VAL A 88 -7.79 30.83 19.97
C VAL A 88 -8.23 32.21 19.48
N ASN A 89 -7.87 33.29 20.19
CA ASN A 89 -8.18 34.69 19.84
C ASN A 89 -7.55 35.13 18.50
N VAL A 90 -7.93 34.48 17.41
CA VAL A 90 -7.55 34.78 16.04
C VAL A 90 -8.61 35.74 15.51
N SER A 91 -8.20 36.98 15.29
CA SER A 91 -9.10 38.02 14.79
C SER A 91 -9.76 37.57 13.48
N GLY A 92 -11.09 37.68 13.42
CA GLY A 92 -11.90 37.31 12.23
C GLY A 92 -12.30 35.84 12.15
N VAL A 93 -11.88 34.97 13.08
CA VAL A 93 -12.36 33.59 13.18
C VAL A 93 -13.46 33.54 14.24
N PHE A 94 -14.65 33.10 13.83
CA PHE A 94 -15.80 32.98 14.71
C PHE A 94 -16.31 31.54 14.68
N ASP A 95 -16.53 30.98 15.87
CA ASP A 95 -17.19 29.70 16.00
C ASP A 95 -18.66 29.82 15.54
N LEU A 96 -19.10 28.94 14.64
CA LEU A 96 -20.45 28.95 14.08
C LEU A 96 -21.51 28.40 15.06
N TYR A 97 -21.09 27.67 16.08
CA TYR A 97 -21.92 27.00 17.09
C TYR A 97 -21.48 27.35 18.53
N PRO A 98 -21.30 28.63 18.90
CA PRO A 98 -20.55 29.01 20.11
C PRO A 98 -21.15 28.47 21.41
N ASN A 99 -22.47 28.24 21.45
CA ASN A 99 -23.20 27.64 22.58
C ASN A 99 -24.06 26.44 22.15
N ALA A 100 -23.69 25.78 21.05
CA ALA A 100 -24.44 24.67 20.49
C ALA A 100 -23.52 23.52 20.12
N SER A 101 -24.09 22.33 19.98
CA SER A 101 -23.37 21.18 19.44
C SER A 101 -23.10 21.40 17.95
N MET A 102 -21.85 21.18 17.52
CA MET A 102 -21.47 21.22 16.12
C MET A 102 -21.73 19.83 15.50
N PRO A 103 -22.49 19.74 14.39
CA PRO A 103 -22.70 18.47 13.70
C PRO A 103 -21.46 18.09 12.88
N PHE A 104 -21.19 16.79 12.79
CA PHE A 104 -20.24 16.25 11.83
C PHE A 104 -20.71 14.90 11.29
N ILE A 105 -20.13 14.50 10.15
CA ILE A 105 -20.50 13.31 9.40
C ILE A 105 -19.28 12.40 9.33
N LEU A 106 -19.45 11.18 9.83
CA LEU A 106 -18.52 10.09 9.60
C LEU A 106 -18.98 9.32 8.37
N GLN A 107 -18.11 9.17 7.39
CA GLN A 107 -18.34 8.29 6.25
C GLN A 107 -17.57 6.99 6.41
N ALA A 108 -18.15 5.90 5.94
CA ALA A 108 -17.51 4.60 5.81
C ALA A 108 -18.03 3.89 4.56
N ARG A 109 -17.18 3.10 3.90
CA ARG A 109 -17.61 2.25 2.79
C ARG A 109 -18.42 1.06 3.30
N ASN A 110 -19.57 0.82 2.67
CA ASN A 110 -20.25 -0.45 2.73
C ASN A 110 -19.69 -1.36 1.63
N THR A 111 -18.96 -2.40 2.04
CA THR A 111 -18.31 -3.34 1.11
C THR A 111 -19.30 -4.22 0.35
N ALA A 112 -20.46 -4.54 0.92
CA ALA A 112 -21.45 -5.40 0.28
C ALA A 112 -22.21 -4.69 -0.84
N SER A 113 -22.56 -3.42 -0.65
CA SER A 113 -23.30 -2.62 -1.64
C SER A 113 -22.41 -1.72 -2.49
N ASN A 114 -21.10 -1.64 -2.20
CA ASN A 114 -20.16 -0.70 -2.79
C ASN A 114 -20.66 0.77 -2.75
N THR A 115 -21.33 1.14 -1.65
CA THR A 115 -21.83 2.50 -1.43
C THR A 115 -21.17 3.14 -0.20
N ILE A 116 -21.27 4.47 -0.08
CA ILE A 116 -20.81 5.17 1.12
C ILE A 116 -21.98 5.30 2.10
N HIS A 117 -21.78 4.83 3.32
CA HIS A 117 -22.68 5.05 4.44
C HIS A 117 -22.22 6.28 5.24
N SER A 118 -23.18 7.09 5.68
CA SER A 118 -22.93 8.31 6.46
C SER A 118 -23.60 8.17 7.83
N THR A 119 -22.83 8.40 8.90
CA THR A 119 -23.33 8.44 10.28
C THR A 119 -23.16 9.85 10.82
N HIS A 120 -24.23 10.38 11.41
CA HIS A 120 -24.24 11.74 11.95
C HIS A 120 -23.86 11.73 13.42
N TYR A 121 -22.93 12.60 13.77
CA TYR A 121 -22.47 12.85 15.12
C TYR A 121 -22.59 14.33 15.45
N GLN A 122 -22.44 14.64 16.73
CA GLN A 122 -22.36 16.00 17.21
C GLN A 122 -21.41 16.06 18.40
N PHE A 123 -20.80 17.23 18.61
CA PHE A 123 -19.96 17.50 19.76
C PHE A 123 -20.02 18.96 20.21
N TYR A 124 -20.01 19.16 21.52
CA TYR A 124 -19.95 20.44 22.19
C TYR A 124 -18.52 20.98 22.25
N MET A 125 -18.41 22.24 22.66
CA MET A 125 -17.11 22.85 22.93
C MET A 125 -16.35 22.06 24.00
N ASN A 126 -15.07 21.80 23.76
CA ASN A 126 -14.17 20.98 24.59
C ASN A 126 -14.62 19.52 24.77
N GLU A 127 -15.59 19.05 24.00
CA GLU A 127 -15.99 17.64 23.98
C GLU A 127 -15.12 16.85 23.00
N THR A 128 -14.85 15.61 23.40
CA THR A 128 -14.11 14.65 22.61
C THR A 128 -15.03 13.51 22.18
N VAL A 129 -15.08 13.22 20.87
CA VAL A 129 -15.81 12.09 20.29
C VAL A 129 -14.82 11.12 19.66
N VAL A 130 -15.02 9.83 19.89
CA VAL A 130 -14.23 8.75 19.30
C VAL A 130 -15.05 8.07 18.21
N VAL A 131 -14.50 7.97 17.01
CA VAL A 131 -15.12 7.33 15.85
C VAL A 131 -14.24 6.21 15.31
N PRO A 132 -14.82 5.14 14.72
CA PRO A 132 -14.04 4.07 14.10
C PRO A 132 -13.37 4.54 12.80
N ASN A 133 -12.21 3.96 12.50
CA ASN A 133 -11.55 4.12 11.22
C ASN A 133 -12.09 3.14 10.17
N GLU A 134 -12.07 3.54 8.91
CA GLU A 134 -12.24 2.64 7.77
C GLU A 134 -10.94 1.87 7.55
N ILE A 135 -10.97 0.56 7.85
CA ILE A 135 -9.81 -0.31 7.72
C ILE A 135 -9.82 -1.00 6.35
N TYR A 136 -9.96 -0.21 5.28
CA TYR A 136 -10.13 -0.73 3.93
C TYR A 136 -8.93 -1.57 3.45
N TRP A 137 -7.72 -1.31 3.96
CA TRP A 137 -6.53 -2.08 3.60
C TRP A 137 -6.52 -3.49 4.20
N GLN A 138 -7.23 -3.74 5.32
CA GLN A 138 -7.38 -5.09 5.87
C GLN A 138 -8.43 -5.92 5.14
N SER A 139 -9.32 -5.30 4.36
CA SER A 139 -10.24 -6.04 3.51
C SER A 139 -9.44 -6.74 2.41
N LEU A 140 -9.48 -8.08 2.39
CA LEU A 140 -8.71 -8.84 1.42
C LEU A 140 -9.11 -8.46 -0.02
N SER A 141 -8.15 -8.00 -0.82
CA SER A 141 -8.34 -7.79 -2.27
C SER A 141 -8.67 -9.11 -2.96
N THR A 142 -8.11 -10.20 -2.44
CA THR A 142 -8.41 -11.58 -2.83
C THR A 142 -8.72 -12.41 -1.59
N PRO A 143 -9.94 -12.96 -1.44
CA PRO A 143 -10.29 -13.83 -0.33
C PRO A 143 -9.25 -14.93 -0.09
N GLY A 144 -8.91 -15.19 1.16
CA GLY A 144 -7.90 -16.18 1.54
C GLY A 144 -6.44 -15.75 1.36
N ASN A 145 -6.13 -14.53 0.88
CA ASN A 145 -4.75 -14.08 0.69
C ASN A 145 -4.02 -13.84 2.03
N ILE A 146 -3.07 -14.73 2.37
CA ILE A 146 -2.29 -14.61 3.61
C ILE A 146 -1.09 -13.67 3.51
N LEU A 147 -0.72 -13.20 2.31
CA LEU A 147 0.35 -12.22 2.11
C LEU A 147 -0.12 -10.78 2.24
N GLN A 148 -1.44 -10.52 2.20
CA GLN A 148 -1.94 -9.16 2.17
C GLN A 148 -1.59 -8.40 3.46
N CYS A 149 -1.07 -7.18 3.30
CA CYS A 149 -0.68 -6.29 4.39
C CYS A 149 0.33 -6.91 5.37
N ARG A 150 1.17 -7.82 4.87
CA ARG A 150 2.30 -8.37 5.61
C ARG A 150 3.58 -7.57 5.35
N PRO A 151 4.49 -7.45 6.33
CA PRO A 151 5.81 -6.89 6.09
C PRO A 151 6.53 -7.65 4.98
N ALA A 152 7.15 -6.91 4.06
CA ALA A 152 7.93 -7.49 2.97
C ALA A 152 9.38 -6.98 3.03
N TYR A 153 10.31 -7.83 2.63
CA TYR A 153 11.75 -7.62 2.64
C TYR A 153 12.33 -7.94 1.26
N SER A 154 13.17 -7.05 0.77
CA SER A 154 13.94 -7.21 -0.44
C SER A 154 15.27 -7.86 -0.08
N LEU A 155 15.50 -9.09 -0.56
CA LEU A 155 16.72 -9.84 -0.21
C LEU A 155 17.87 -9.56 -1.17
N THR A 156 17.55 -9.03 -2.35
CA THR A 156 18.52 -8.55 -3.33
C THR A 156 18.50 -7.02 -3.34
N ASN A 157 19.67 -6.37 -3.41
CA ASN A 157 19.88 -4.93 -3.18
C ASN A 157 19.13 -3.94 -4.09
N ASN A 158 18.20 -4.37 -4.95
CA ASN A 158 17.67 -3.52 -6.01
C ASN A 158 16.18 -3.73 -6.30
N SER A 159 15.32 -3.60 -5.30
CA SER A 159 13.96 -4.06 -5.46
C SER A 159 13.00 -3.05 -4.80
N GLN A 160 12.36 -2.24 -5.65
CA GLN A 160 11.33 -1.28 -5.26
C GLN A 160 10.04 -2.05 -4.96
N TYR A 161 9.51 -1.93 -3.75
CA TYR A 161 8.29 -2.62 -3.33
C TYR A 161 7.04 -2.13 -4.07
N GLY A 162 6.13 -3.05 -4.38
CA GLY A 162 4.79 -2.73 -4.87
C GLY A 162 3.76 -3.67 -4.23
N GLY A 163 2.67 -3.11 -3.72
CA GLY A 163 1.55 -3.84 -3.09
C GLY A 163 0.20 -3.33 -3.57
N SER A 164 0.18 -2.71 -4.76
CA SER A 164 -1.02 -2.21 -5.44
C SER A 164 -0.78 -2.19 -6.94
N ILE A 165 -1.84 -2.25 -7.75
CA ILE A 165 -1.78 -2.17 -9.23
C ILE A 165 -1.05 -0.93 -9.79
N GLY A 166 -0.83 0.11 -8.96
CA GLY A 166 -0.10 1.32 -9.33
C GLY A 166 1.42 1.26 -9.09
N THR A 167 1.92 0.21 -8.44
CA THR A 167 3.33 0.05 -8.06
C THR A 167 3.81 -1.33 -8.48
N ARG A 168 4.98 -1.42 -9.12
CA ARG A 168 5.51 -2.69 -9.65
C ARG A 168 6.86 -2.99 -9.05
N TRP A 169 7.06 -4.22 -8.63
CA TRP A 169 8.39 -4.73 -8.36
C TRP A 169 9.12 -4.99 -9.67
N LEU A 170 10.29 -4.37 -9.83
CA LEU A 170 11.13 -4.50 -11.03
C LEU A 170 12.60 -4.62 -10.63
N PRO A 171 13.20 -5.82 -10.71
CA PRO A 171 14.63 -6.00 -10.59
C PRO A 171 15.39 -5.30 -11.72
N PRO A 172 16.55 -4.69 -11.45
CA PRO A 172 17.31 -3.92 -12.44
C PRO A 172 18.09 -4.80 -13.42
N SER A 173 18.25 -6.09 -13.12
CA SER A 173 19.00 -7.07 -13.90
C SER A 173 18.15 -8.32 -14.15
N PRO A 174 18.48 -9.15 -15.17
CA PRO A 174 17.82 -10.42 -15.42
C PRO A 174 18.25 -11.53 -14.45
N GLU A 175 19.14 -11.24 -13.50
CA GLU A 175 19.57 -12.19 -12.49
C GLU A 175 18.42 -12.52 -11.53
N ALA A 176 18.60 -13.59 -10.74
CA ALA A 176 17.60 -13.98 -9.76
C ALA A 176 17.42 -12.86 -8.72
N ALA A 177 16.18 -12.42 -8.56
CA ALA A 177 15.79 -11.43 -7.58
C ALA A 177 14.79 -12.04 -6.61
N MET A 178 14.87 -11.64 -5.34
CA MET A 178 14.06 -12.25 -4.28
C MET A 178 13.37 -11.21 -3.41
N GLN A 179 12.13 -11.53 -3.04
CA GLN A 179 11.39 -10.88 -1.96
C GLN A 179 10.91 -11.90 -0.96
N ALA A 180 10.99 -11.55 0.32
CA ALA A 180 10.39 -12.30 1.42
C ALA A 180 9.21 -11.53 2.00
N VAL A 181 8.18 -12.24 2.43
CA VAL A 181 7.03 -11.71 3.15
C VAL A 181 6.94 -12.41 4.50
N ASP A 182 6.83 -11.65 5.59
CA ASP A 182 6.64 -12.20 6.93
C ASP A 182 5.20 -12.66 7.12
N THR A 183 5.05 -13.98 7.16
CA THR A 183 3.79 -14.69 7.36
C THR A 183 3.71 -15.34 8.75
N THR A 184 4.52 -14.91 9.72
CA THR A 184 4.56 -15.49 11.08
C THR A 184 3.17 -15.55 11.72
N ALA A 185 2.34 -14.54 11.52
CA ALA A 185 0.96 -14.49 12.04
C ALA A 185 0.00 -15.50 11.37
N SER A 186 0.37 -16.08 10.23
CA SER A 186 -0.39 -17.09 9.49
C SER A 186 0.39 -18.42 9.36
N ALA A 187 1.50 -18.58 10.08
CA ALA A 187 2.34 -19.77 10.00
C ALA A 187 1.55 -21.04 10.35
N GLY A 188 1.74 -22.10 9.57
CA GLY A 188 1.01 -23.36 9.69
C GLY A 188 -0.36 -23.39 8.97
N THR A 189 -0.85 -22.25 8.47
CA THR A 189 -2.07 -22.24 7.64
C THR A 189 -1.81 -23.02 6.35
N LEU A 190 -2.74 -23.91 5.98
CA LEU A 190 -2.61 -24.67 4.74
C LEU A 190 -2.90 -23.78 3.53
N VAL A 191 -1.97 -23.78 2.58
CA VAL A 191 -2.01 -23.01 1.35
C VAL A 191 -2.31 -23.95 0.19
N GLN A 192 -3.22 -23.57 -0.68
CA GLN A 192 -3.62 -24.38 -1.85
C GLN A 192 -3.21 -23.77 -3.19
N GLU A 193 -2.93 -22.47 -3.25
CA GLU A 193 -2.78 -21.79 -4.54
C GLU A 193 -1.87 -20.56 -4.45
N PHE A 194 -1.04 -20.40 -5.48
CA PHE A 194 -0.21 -19.21 -5.72
C PHE A 194 -0.80 -18.43 -6.90
N ARG A 195 -0.97 -17.12 -6.74
CA ARG A 195 -1.33 -16.22 -7.84
C ARG A 195 -0.27 -15.16 -8.03
N PHE A 196 0.09 -14.92 -9.28
CA PHE A 196 1.01 -13.87 -9.68
C PHE A 196 0.31 -13.00 -10.70
N ASP A 197 0.31 -11.70 -10.49
CA ASP A 197 -0.03 -10.72 -11.53
C ASP A 197 1.27 -10.14 -12.07
N TRP A 198 1.67 -10.59 -13.26
CA TRP A 198 2.87 -10.10 -13.92
C TRP A 198 2.58 -8.78 -14.64
N GLY A 199 3.54 -7.87 -14.62
CA GLY A 199 3.53 -6.71 -15.51
C GLY A 199 3.81 -7.10 -16.97
N ALA A 200 4.31 -6.13 -17.74
CA ALA A 200 4.66 -6.36 -19.14
C ALA A 200 5.84 -7.34 -19.33
N ARG A 201 6.56 -7.67 -18.25
CA ARG A 201 7.78 -8.51 -18.28
C ARG A 201 7.55 -9.76 -17.46
N ILE A 202 7.32 -10.87 -18.13
CA ILE A 202 7.06 -12.17 -17.50
C ILE A 202 8.38 -12.89 -17.28
N PRO A 203 8.60 -13.54 -16.12
CA PRO A 203 9.85 -14.24 -15.86
C PRO A 203 10.00 -15.50 -16.70
N ILE A 204 11.24 -15.94 -16.90
CA ILE A 204 11.54 -17.26 -17.47
C ILE A 204 11.41 -18.33 -16.37
N ARG A 205 11.73 -17.95 -15.13
CA ARG A 205 11.63 -18.83 -13.97
C ARG A 205 11.05 -18.07 -12.77
N ALA A 206 10.11 -18.70 -12.09
CA ALA A 206 9.58 -18.24 -10.82
C ALA A 206 9.56 -19.41 -9.83
N ARG A 207 9.91 -19.15 -8.57
CA ARG A 207 9.92 -20.12 -7.48
C ARG A 207 9.37 -19.50 -6.21
N VAL A 208 8.64 -20.29 -5.44
CA VAL A 208 8.12 -19.89 -4.12
C VAL A 208 8.70 -20.80 -3.06
N ALA A 209 9.25 -20.24 -1.99
CA ALA A 209 9.69 -20.98 -0.82
C ALA A 209 8.84 -20.65 0.40
N LEU A 210 8.44 -21.70 1.14
CA LEU A 210 7.76 -21.63 2.42
C LEU A 210 8.76 -22.07 3.50
N THR A 211 9.18 -21.16 4.37
CA THR A 211 10.29 -21.41 5.32
C THR A 211 10.00 -20.91 6.73
N ASN A 212 10.60 -21.57 7.72
CA ASN A 212 10.57 -21.20 9.14
C ASN A 212 11.90 -20.60 9.63
N MET A 213 12.76 -20.16 8.70
CA MET A 213 13.99 -19.43 8.99
C MET A 213 13.69 -18.15 9.80
N THR A 214 14.69 -17.70 10.53
CA THR A 214 14.70 -16.41 11.23
C THR A 214 14.90 -15.26 10.25
N LEU A 215 14.56 -14.04 10.65
CA LEU A 215 14.74 -12.86 9.79
C LEU A 215 16.20 -12.68 9.35
N ASP A 216 17.17 -12.88 10.25
CA ASP A 216 18.60 -12.75 9.92
C ASP A 216 19.05 -13.77 8.88
N GLU A 217 18.58 -15.01 8.98
CA GLU A 217 18.84 -16.06 7.99
C GLU A 217 18.21 -15.71 6.64
N VAL A 218 16.97 -15.18 6.63
CA VAL A 218 16.27 -14.77 5.41
C VAL A 218 16.98 -13.60 4.73
N LEU A 219 17.38 -12.57 5.49
CA LEU A 219 18.11 -11.41 4.97
C LEU A 219 19.50 -11.78 4.44
N GLY A 220 20.09 -12.89 4.91
CA GLY A 220 21.35 -13.43 4.41
C GLY A 220 21.26 -14.26 3.13
N LEU A 221 20.05 -14.56 2.63
CA LEU A 221 19.86 -15.41 1.45
C LEU A 221 20.27 -14.70 0.16
N GLN A 222 21.08 -15.38 -0.66
CA GLN A 222 21.43 -14.94 -2.01
C GLN A 222 20.68 -15.69 -3.12
N LYS A 223 20.24 -16.92 -2.84
CA LYS A 223 19.48 -17.79 -3.76
C LYS A 223 18.58 -18.74 -2.97
N LEU A 224 17.50 -19.23 -3.59
CA LEU A 224 16.61 -20.20 -2.94
C LEU A 224 17.20 -21.60 -2.73
N ASP A 225 18.28 -21.96 -3.42
CA ASP A 225 18.85 -23.32 -3.37
C ASP A 225 19.39 -23.72 -1.98
N GLY A 226 19.55 -22.76 -1.07
CA GLY A 226 19.99 -22.97 0.32
C GLY A 226 18.89 -22.81 1.39
N VAL A 227 17.62 -22.68 1.00
CA VAL A 227 16.54 -22.43 1.96
C VAL A 227 16.16 -23.71 2.71
N HIS A 228 16.10 -23.60 4.04
CA HIS A 228 15.50 -24.62 4.90
C HIS A 228 13.97 -24.49 4.85
N GLY A 229 13.31 -25.19 3.94
CA GLY A 229 11.86 -25.11 3.74
C GLY A 229 11.36 -25.92 2.56
N THR A 230 10.11 -25.68 2.19
CA THR A 230 9.52 -26.25 0.96
C THR A 230 9.68 -25.26 -0.17
N VAL A 231 10.35 -25.66 -1.26
CA VAL A 231 10.50 -24.86 -2.47
C VAL A 231 9.63 -25.44 -3.58
N VAL A 232 8.85 -24.60 -4.22
CA VAL A 232 7.95 -24.96 -5.32
C VAL A 232 8.37 -24.19 -6.57
N ASP A 233 8.77 -24.91 -7.61
CA ASP A 233 9.02 -24.34 -8.94
C ASP A 233 7.70 -24.12 -9.68
N ILE A 234 7.48 -22.91 -10.19
CA ILE A 234 6.35 -22.63 -11.06
C ILE A 234 6.65 -23.19 -12.45
N PRO A 235 5.78 -24.05 -13.02
CA PRO A 235 6.04 -24.64 -14.33
C PRO A 235 6.18 -23.57 -15.42
N ALA A 236 7.17 -23.71 -16.29
CA ALA A 236 7.44 -22.74 -17.36
C ALA A 236 6.23 -22.51 -18.29
N HIS A 237 5.40 -23.53 -18.51
CA HIS A 237 4.18 -23.41 -19.32
C HIS A 237 3.07 -22.58 -18.66
N ALA A 238 3.13 -22.35 -17.34
CA ALA A 238 2.21 -21.49 -16.62
C ALA A 238 2.64 -20.02 -16.65
N LEU A 239 3.91 -19.76 -16.99
CA LEU A 239 4.48 -18.44 -17.21
C LEU A 239 4.31 -18.06 -18.68
N VAL A 240 3.07 -17.88 -19.14
CA VAL A 240 2.81 -17.46 -20.52
C VAL A 240 2.19 -16.06 -20.54
N PRO A 241 2.56 -15.19 -21.50
CA PRO A 241 1.82 -13.96 -21.71
C PRO A 241 0.37 -14.28 -22.06
N ASN A 242 -0.57 -13.54 -21.49
CA ASN A 242 -1.87 -13.44 -22.13
C ASN A 242 -1.62 -12.88 -23.52
N ALA A 243 -2.20 -13.49 -24.56
CA ALA A 243 -2.12 -12.94 -25.90
C ALA A 243 -2.70 -11.52 -25.87
N TRP A 244 -1.85 -10.52 -26.08
CA TRP A 244 -2.29 -9.14 -26.17
C TRP A 244 -3.00 -9.01 -27.52
N GLU A 245 -4.33 -8.91 -27.52
CA GLU A 245 -5.01 -8.38 -28.69
C GLU A 245 -4.71 -6.87 -28.75
N ASP A 246 -4.08 -6.46 -29.84
CA ASP A 246 -3.80 -5.06 -30.18
C ASP A 246 -5.12 -4.29 -30.40
N GLU A 247 -5.81 -3.95 -29.33
CA GLU A 247 -6.96 -3.04 -29.38
C GLU A 247 -6.74 -1.80 -28.52
N VAL A 248 -6.80 -0.64 -29.17
CA VAL A 248 -6.82 0.70 -28.56
C VAL A 248 -8.19 0.95 -27.92
N LEU A 249 -8.54 0.14 -26.93
CA LEU A 249 -9.75 0.29 -26.13
C LEU A 249 -9.34 0.43 -24.66
N VAL A 250 -9.79 1.51 -24.02
CA VAL A 250 -9.63 1.68 -22.57
C VAL A 250 -10.53 0.64 -21.89
N ARG A 251 -9.93 -0.47 -21.44
CA ARG A 251 -10.58 -1.54 -20.68
C ARG A 251 -10.00 -1.58 -19.26
N PRO A 252 -10.74 -2.11 -18.28
CA PRO A 252 -10.15 -2.47 -16.98
C PRO A 252 -8.90 -3.32 -17.19
N TYR A 253 -7.83 -3.06 -16.42
CA TYR A 253 -6.57 -3.80 -16.55
C TYR A 253 -6.82 -5.30 -16.34
N VAL A 254 -6.54 -6.10 -17.37
CA VAL A 254 -6.46 -7.55 -17.28
C VAL A 254 -4.97 -7.89 -17.18
N GLY A 255 -4.51 -8.18 -15.96
CA GLY A 255 -3.12 -8.51 -15.71
C GLY A 255 -2.70 -9.84 -16.33
N ASN A 256 -1.38 -10.02 -16.55
CA ASN A 256 -0.83 -11.31 -16.98
C ASN A 256 -0.80 -12.24 -15.77
N THR A 257 -1.92 -12.91 -15.52
CA THR A 257 -2.11 -13.67 -14.29
C THR A 257 -1.65 -15.11 -14.46
N THR A 258 -0.71 -15.55 -13.64
CA THR A 258 -0.40 -16.98 -13.47
C THR A 258 -1.07 -17.48 -12.21
N VAL A 259 -1.84 -18.56 -12.34
CA VAL A 259 -2.41 -19.32 -11.21
C VAL A 259 -1.75 -20.68 -11.14
N HIS A 260 -1.16 -21.01 -10.00
CA HIS A 260 -0.56 -22.32 -9.74
C HIS A 260 -1.25 -22.96 -8.53
N VAL A 261 -2.07 -23.98 -8.80
CA VAL A 261 -2.72 -24.78 -7.76
C VAL A 261 -1.77 -25.89 -7.32
N LEU A 262 -1.54 -25.99 -6.02
CA LEU A 262 -0.70 -27.02 -5.43
C LEU A 262 -1.41 -28.38 -5.53
N PRO A 263 -0.71 -29.48 -5.88
CA PRO A 263 -1.31 -30.82 -5.90
C PRO A 263 -1.87 -31.24 -4.53
N GLU A 264 -1.19 -30.81 -3.46
CA GLU A 264 -1.62 -30.99 -2.07
C GLU A 264 -1.36 -29.69 -1.30
N PRO A 265 -2.25 -29.29 -0.35
CA PRO A 265 -2.03 -28.09 0.43
C PRO A 265 -0.77 -28.16 1.27
N LEU A 266 0.00 -27.07 1.28
CA LEU A 266 1.27 -26.97 2.02
C LEU A 266 1.13 -26.00 3.19
N PRO A 267 1.70 -26.30 4.38
CA PRO A 267 1.69 -25.35 5.49
C PRO A 267 2.55 -24.12 5.18
N ALA A 268 1.99 -22.93 5.38
CA ALA A 268 2.73 -21.68 5.30
C ALA A 268 3.86 -21.64 6.33
N GLY A 269 5.02 -21.15 5.93
CA GLY A 269 6.14 -20.88 6.83
C GLY A 269 5.95 -19.57 7.61
N LYS A 270 6.94 -19.23 8.44
CA LYS A 270 7.09 -17.87 8.99
C LYS A 270 7.45 -16.84 7.91
N PHE A 271 8.10 -17.28 6.85
CA PHE A 271 8.37 -16.46 5.67
C PHE A 271 7.95 -17.18 4.40
N VAL A 272 7.45 -16.39 3.46
CA VAL A 272 7.20 -16.78 2.08
C VAL A 272 8.17 -16.00 1.20
N ILE A 273 8.98 -16.69 0.41
CA ILE A 273 9.99 -16.07 -0.45
C ILE A 273 9.64 -16.32 -1.91
N LEU A 274 9.50 -15.25 -2.69
CA LEU A 274 9.36 -15.31 -4.14
C LEU A 274 10.72 -15.01 -4.77
N GLU A 275 11.21 -15.93 -5.60
CA GLU A 275 12.34 -15.70 -6.49
C GLU A 275 11.85 -15.65 -7.94
N VAL A 276 12.27 -14.63 -8.67
CA VAL A 276 12.03 -14.49 -10.11
C VAL A 276 13.35 -14.31 -10.84
N GLN A 277 13.46 -14.88 -12.03
CA GLN A 277 14.67 -14.80 -12.84
C GLN A 277 14.34 -14.60 -14.32
N GLY A 278 15.15 -13.75 -14.95
CA GLY A 278 15.09 -13.45 -16.37
C GLY A 278 13.83 -12.71 -16.78
N CYS A 279 13.65 -12.59 -18.08
CA CYS A 279 12.44 -12.06 -18.71
C CYS A 279 12.23 -12.75 -20.05
N GLN A 280 10.98 -13.09 -20.35
CA GLN A 280 10.57 -13.58 -21.65
C GLN A 280 10.59 -12.42 -22.65
N GLY A 281 11.54 -12.47 -23.58
CA GLY A 281 11.74 -11.47 -24.62
C GLY A 281 12.34 -12.09 -25.89
N ALA A 282 12.48 -11.29 -26.95
CA ALA A 282 12.94 -11.75 -28.27
C ALA A 282 14.38 -12.31 -28.30
N LEU A 283 15.16 -12.11 -27.23
CA LEU A 283 16.50 -12.68 -27.04
C LEU A 283 16.56 -13.32 -25.65
N GLU A 284 16.95 -14.59 -25.59
CA GLU A 284 16.95 -15.41 -24.38
C GLU A 284 17.58 -14.66 -23.17
N LEU A 285 16.89 -14.71 -22.02
CA LEU A 285 17.21 -14.12 -20.71
C LEU A 285 16.91 -12.63 -20.48
N THR A 286 16.65 -11.80 -21.49
CA THR A 286 16.35 -10.37 -21.27
C THR A 286 15.15 -9.91 -22.09
N CYS A 287 14.40 -8.91 -21.60
CA CYS A 287 13.43 -8.22 -22.45
C CYS A 287 14.12 -7.29 -23.49
N GLY A 288 15.39 -7.53 -23.84
CA GLY A 288 16.20 -6.72 -24.75
C GLY A 288 16.87 -5.48 -24.14
N ASP A 289 16.56 -5.14 -22.88
CA ASP A 289 17.05 -3.91 -22.21
C ASP A 289 17.81 -4.18 -20.90
N GLY A 290 18.17 -5.44 -20.64
CA GLY A 290 18.97 -5.84 -19.49
C GLY A 290 18.26 -5.78 -18.13
N LYS A 291 16.92 -5.65 -18.08
CA LYS A 291 16.14 -5.69 -16.83
C LYS A 291 15.41 -7.02 -16.63
N GLY A 292 15.05 -7.30 -15.38
CA GLY A 292 14.33 -8.51 -14.99
C GLY A 292 12.81 -8.44 -15.23
N ALA A 293 12.12 -9.49 -14.81
CA ALA A 293 10.66 -9.58 -14.80
C ALA A 293 10.02 -8.52 -13.90
N SER A 294 8.77 -8.18 -14.18
CA SER A 294 7.99 -7.22 -13.40
C SER A 294 6.81 -7.92 -12.74
N LEU A 295 6.61 -7.70 -11.45
CA LEU A 295 5.50 -8.23 -10.67
C LEU A 295 4.63 -7.06 -10.18
N VAL A 296 3.33 -7.18 -10.40
CA VAL A 296 2.30 -6.23 -9.93
C VAL A 296 1.77 -6.67 -8.57
N ASP A 297 1.40 -7.94 -8.44
CA ASP A 297 0.88 -8.51 -7.20
C ASP A 297 1.28 -9.99 -7.05
N PHE A 298 1.47 -10.43 -5.81
CA PHE A 298 1.72 -11.82 -5.45
C PHE A 298 0.82 -12.22 -4.28
N THR A 299 0.05 -13.27 -4.50
CA THR A 299 -1.01 -13.72 -3.61
C THR A 299 -0.79 -15.17 -3.23
N LEU A 300 -1.03 -15.47 -1.95
CA LEU A 300 -0.95 -16.83 -1.41
C LEU A 300 -2.29 -17.19 -0.79
N ILE A 301 -3.02 -18.12 -1.39
CA ILE A 301 -4.40 -18.44 -1.00
C ILE A 301 -4.40 -19.61 -0.01
N ALA A 302 -4.90 -19.36 1.19
CA ALA A 302 -5.19 -20.40 2.16
C ALA A 302 -6.38 -21.27 1.72
N VAL A 303 -6.38 -22.53 2.16
CA VAL A 303 -7.59 -23.36 2.14
C VAL A 303 -8.64 -22.67 3.01
N ASP A 304 -9.83 -22.43 2.47
CA ASP A 304 -10.95 -21.90 3.25
C ASP A 304 -11.23 -22.86 4.43
N PRO A 305 -11.32 -22.37 5.68
CA PRO A 305 -11.76 -23.19 6.81
C PRO A 305 -13.23 -23.62 6.67
#